data_AF-A0A0A8XPB1-F1
#
_entry.id   AF-A0A0A8XPB1-F1
#
_cell.length_a   1.000
_cell.length_b   1.000
_cell.length_c   1.000
_cell.angle_alpha   90.00
_cell.angle_beta   90.00
_cell.angle_gamma   90.00
#
_symmetry.space_group_name_H-M   'P 1'
#
loop_
_entity.id
_entity.type
_entity.pdbx_description
1 polymer ?
#
loop_
_entity_poly.entity_id
_entity_poly.type
_entity_poly.pdbx_seq_one_letter_code
_entity_poly.pdbx_strand_id
1 'polypeptide(L)' 'MVFAMTMAALQACLVGLLGVEALQWSKVCNIYTRFCEQVAAGLVCSLLAAVGMAVLSAFSARDLFRGPCSSSARQCAQL' A
#
# COMPACT_ATOMS: atom_id res chain seq x y z
N MET A 1 -4.85 5.86 5.28
CA MET A 1 -3.78 5.50 6.24
C MET A 1 -3.05 4.21 5.88
N VAL A 2 -3.74 3.11 5.53
CA VAL A 2 -3.10 1.80 5.22
C VAL A 2 -1.98 1.92 4.19
N PHE A 3 -2.25 2.52 3.03
CA PHE A 3 -1.24 2.71 1.97
C PHE A 3 0.03 3.43 2.46
N ALA A 4 -0.10 4.52 3.21
CA ALA A 4 1.04 5.29 3.71
C ALA A 4 1.88 4.49 4.72
N MET A 5 1.24 3.73 5.61
CA MET A 5 1.92 2.88 6.57
C MET A 5 2.62 1.71 5.88
N THR A 6 1.98 1.11 4.87
CA THR A 6 2.62 0.10 4.02
C THR A 6 3.83 0.71 3.33
N MET A 7 3.73 1.93 2.78
CA MET A 7 4.86 2.66 2.18
C MET A 7 6.06 2.84 3.11
N ALA A 8 5.81 3.32 4.33
CA ALA A 8 6.85 3.46 5.34
C ALA A 8 7.48 2.11 5.71
N ALA A 9 6.65 1.07 5.85
CA ALA A 9 7.12 -0.27 6.19
C ALA A 9 7.98 -0.89 5.07
N LEU A 10 7.63 -0.75 3.79
CA LEU A 10 8.48 -1.30 2.72
C LEU A 10 9.80 -0.56 2.64
N GLN A 11 9.82 0.76 2.87
CA GLN A 11 11.07 1.50 2.90
C GLN A 11 12.00 0.97 4.01
N ALA A 12 11.47 0.71 5.21
CA ALA A 12 12.21 0.08 6.29
C ALA A 12 12.70 -1.34 5.93
N CYS A 13 11.85 -2.15 5.27
CA CYS A 13 12.24 -3.47 4.80
C CYS A 13 13.32 -3.41 3.70
N LEU A 14 13.27 -2.45 2.78
CA LEU A 14 14.27 -2.27 1.73
C LEU A 14 15.62 -1.87 2.32
N VAL A 15 15.64 -1.07 3.38
CA VAL A 15 16.88 -0.79 4.14
C VAL A 15 17.47 -2.08 4.71
N GLY A 16 16.63 -2.99 5.23
CA GLY A 16 17.11 -4.28 5.73
C GLY A 16 17.46 -5.31 4.65
N LEU A 17 16.91 -5.17 3.44
CA LEU A 17 17.17 -6.04 2.28
C LEU A 17 18.38 -5.57 1.46
N LEU A 18 18.59 -4.27 1.31
CA LEU A 18 19.73 -3.72 0.57
C LEU A 18 20.97 -3.70 1.46
N GLY A 19 20.81 -3.39 2.74
CA GLY A 19 21.92 -3.08 3.64
C GLY A 19 22.42 -1.65 3.38
N VAL A 20 22.96 -1.01 4.42
CA VAL A 20 23.53 0.35 4.28
C VAL A 20 24.98 0.29 4.70
N GLU A 21 25.87 0.29 3.70
CA GLU A 21 27.32 0.18 3.89
C GLU A 21 27.87 1.34 4.73
N ALA A 22 27.30 2.54 4.56
CA ALA A 22 27.63 3.72 5.35
C ALA A 22 27.30 3.60 6.85
N LEU A 23 26.41 2.67 7.24
CA LEU A 23 26.06 2.40 8.63
C LEU A 23 26.60 1.04 9.12
N GLN A 24 27.50 0.37 8.37
CA GLN A 24 27.96 -1.00 8.66
C GLN A 24 26.82 -2.03 8.78
N TRP A 25 25.64 -1.73 8.23
CA TRP A 25 24.46 -2.58 8.35
C TRP A 25 24.45 -3.66 7.27
N SER A 26 24.70 -4.90 7.68
CA SER A 26 24.67 -6.06 6.78
C SER A 26 23.23 -6.49 6.46
N LYS A 27 23.05 -7.24 5.36
CA LYS A 27 21.76 -7.75 4.90
C LYS A 27 21.09 -8.64 5.97
N VAL A 28 20.14 -8.10 6.71
CA VAL A 28 19.40 -8.86 7.75
C VAL A 28 18.59 -10.01 7.14
N CYS A 29 18.08 -9.84 5.92
CA CYS A 29 17.37 -10.93 5.23
C CYS A 29 18.26 -12.11 4.84
N ASN A 30 19.60 -11.97 4.85
CA ASN A 30 20.50 -13.11 4.64
C ASN A 30 20.53 -14.06 5.85
N ILE A 31 20.26 -13.54 7.04
CA ILE A 31 20.23 -14.31 8.30
C ILE A 31 18.81 -14.79 8.61
N TYR A 32 17.80 -13.94 8.38
CA TYR A 32 16.38 -14.23 8.70
C TYR A 32 15.47 -14.25 7.47
N THR A 33 15.81 -15.09 6.48
CA THR A 33 15.07 -15.16 5.20
C THR A 33 13.57 -15.43 5.37
N ARG A 34 13.18 -16.30 6.31
CA ARG A 34 11.79 -16.75 6.48
C ARG A 34 10.87 -15.62 6.98
N PHE A 35 11.39 -14.76 7.86
CA PHE A 35 10.66 -13.57 8.33
C PHE A 35 10.51 -12.54 7.21
N CYS A 36 11.57 -12.33 6.42
CA CYS A 36 11.53 -11.41 5.29
C CYS A 36 10.49 -11.81 4.25
N GLU A 37 10.39 -13.11 3.94
CA GLU A 37 9.37 -13.62 3.01
C GLU A 37 7.95 -13.39 3.54
N GLN A 38 7.71 -13.63 4.84
CA GLN A 38 6.41 -13.42 5.46
C GLN A 38 5.98 -11.94 5.47
N VAL A 39 6.91 -11.04 5.81
CA VAL A 39 6.65 -9.60 5.80
C VAL A 39 6.42 -9.10 4.36
N ALA A 40 7.24 -9.54 3.40
CA ALA A 40 7.08 -9.19 2.00
C ALA A 40 5.69 -9.61 1.47
N ALA A 41 5.25 -10.83 1.76
CA ALA A 41 3.93 -11.31 1.40
C ALA A 41 2.80 -10.46 2.02
N GLY A 42 2.95 -10.08 3.30
CA GLY A 42 1.99 -9.21 3.99
C GLY A 42 1.89 -7.82 3.37
N LEU A 43 3.03 -7.21 3.01
CA LEU A 43 3.07 -5.90 2.36
C LEU A 43 2.44 -5.93 0.95
N VAL A 44 2.73 -6.98 0.18
CA VAL A 44 2.13 -7.17 -1.15
C VAL A 44 0.61 -7.33 -1.06
N CYS A 45 0.13 -8.14 -0.10
CA CYS A 45 -1.30 -8.35 0.10
C CYS A 45 -2.03 -7.06 0.50
N SER A 46 -1.43 -6.26 1.40
CA SER A 46 -2.03 -4.98 1.82
C SER A 46 -2.04 -3.95 0.68
N LEU A 47 -1.03 -3.96 -0.20
CA LEU A 47 -1.03 -3.16 -1.42
C LEU A 47 -2.13 -3.57 -2.40
N LEU A 48 -2.27 -4.87 -2.67
CA LEU A 48 -3.34 -5.38 -3.53
C LEU A 48 -4.72 -4.98 -2.99
N ALA A 49 -4.94 -5.11 -1.68
CA ALA A 49 -6.20 -4.72 -1.05
C ALA A 49 -6.49 -3.22 -1.20
N ALA A 50 -5.48 -2.36 -1.00
CA ALA A 50 -5.62 -0.92 -1.17
C ALA A 50 -5.95 -0.52 -2.63
N VAL A 51 -5.28 -1.14 -3.60
CA VAL A 51 -5.56 -0.93 -5.03
C VAL A 51 -6.96 -1.44 -5.40
N GLY A 52 -7.34 -2.63 -4.90
CA GLY A 52 -8.67 -3.20 -5.11
C GLY A 52 -9.77 -2.26 -4.62
N MET A 53 -9.64 -1.71 -3.40
CA MET A 53 -10.59 -0.72 -2.89
C MET A 53 -10.64 0.56 -3.75
N ALA A 54 -9.48 1.06 -4.18
CA ALA A 54 -9.43 2.26 -5.03
C ALA A 54 -10.13 2.04 -6.37
N VAL A 55 -9.93 0.87 -6.97
CA VAL A 55 -10.57 0.47 -8.24
C VAL A 55 -12.08 0.31 -8.06
N LEU A 56 -12.53 -0.40 -7.02
CA LEU A 56 -13.96 -0.55 -6.72
C LEU A 56 -14.65 0.80 -6.46
N SER A 57 -13.98 1.70 -5.72
CA SER A 57 -14.47 3.07 -5.50
C SER A 57 -14.58 3.86 -6.81
N ALA A 58 -13.59 3.73 -7.70
CA ALA A 58 -13.62 4.37 -9.01
C ALA A 58 -14.75 3.81 -9.89
N PHE A 59 -14.97 2.50 -9.92
CA PHE A 59 -16.08 1.89 -10.68
C PHE A 59 -17.44 2.35 -10.17
N SER A 60 -17.65 2.36 -8.84
CA SER A 60 -18.90 2.87 -8.25
C SER A 60 -19.15 4.34 -8.59
N ALA A 61 -18.10 5.18 -8.56
CA ALA A 61 -18.22 6.58 -8.96
C ALA A 61 -18.48 6.74 -10.47
N ARG A 62 -17.85 5.93 -11.33
CA ARG A 62 -18.02 5.97 -12.79
C ARG A 62 -19.45 5.61 -13.20
N ASP A 63 -20.05 4.62 -12.54
CA ASP A 63 -21.43 4.21 -12.80
C ASP A 63 -22.41 5.32 -12.38
N LEU A 64 -22.17 5.96 -11.23
CA LEU A 64 -22.96 7.09 -10.73
C LEU A 64 -22.86 8.33 -11.65
N PHE A 65 -21.66 8.65 -12.14
CA PHE A 65 -21.44 9.80 -13.03
C PHE A 65 -21.90 9.60 -14.47
N ARG A 66 -22.31 8.38 -14.85
CA ARG A 66 -23.02 8.10 -16.13
C ARG A 66 -24.53 8.34 -16.02
N GLY A 67 -25.07 8.59 -14.82
CA GLY A 67 -26.38 9.22 -14.60
C GLY A 67 -26.28 10.75 -14.45
N PRO A 68 -27.39 11.50 -14.46
CA PRO A 68 -27.36 12.97 -14.36
C PRO A 68 -27.01 13.45 -12.94
N CYS A 69 -25.73 13.40 -12.56
CA CYS A 69 -25.01 14.31 -11.64
C CYS A 69 -23.55 13.81 -11.53
N SER A 70 -22.57 14.55 -12.08
CA SER A 70 -21.30 13.99 -12.53
C SER A 70 -20.01 14.44 -11.80
N SER A 71 -20.04 15.00 -10.58
CA SER A 71 -18.76 15.31 -9.90
C SER A 71 -18.83 15.41 -8.38
N SER A 72 -17.97 14.65 -7.69
CA SER A 72 -17.60 14.79 -6.27
C SER A 72 -18.54 14.21 -5.19
N ALA A 73 -18.47 12.88 -5.00
CA ALA A 73 -19.10 12.15 -3.90
C ALA A 73 -18.55 12.46 -2.48
N ARG A 74 -17.61 13.42 -2.32
CA ARG A 74 -17.30 13.99 -1.00
C ARG A 74 -18.33 15.05 -0.55
N GLN A 75 -19.25 15.49 -1.42
CA GLN A 75 -20.10 16.66 -1.19
C GLN A 75 -21.57 16.37 -0.86
N CYS A 76 -22.09 15.14 -1.01
CA CYS A 76 -23.52 14.84 -0.82
C CYS A 76 -23.87 14.01 0.43
N ALA A 77 -22.88 13.58 1.23
CA ALA A 77 -23.10 12.79 2.46
C ALA A 77 -22.73 13.54 3.76
N GLN A 78 -22.66 14.87 3.71
CA GLN A 78 -22.37 15.75 4.86
C GLN A 78 -23.51 16.76 5.15
N LEU A 79 -24.72 16.53 4.65
CA LEU A 79 -25.95 17.16 5.15
C LEU A 79 -26.95 16.08 5.60
#